data_AF-A0AAU2Z390-F1
#
_entry.id   AF-A0AAU2Z390-F1
#
_cell.length_a   1.000
_cell.length_b   1.000
_cell.length_c   1.000
_cell.angle_alpha   90.00
_cell.angle_beta   90.00
_cell.angle_gamma   90.00
#
_symmetry.space_group_name_H-M   'P 1'
#
loop_
_entity.id
_entity.type
_entity.pdbx_description
1 polymer ?
#
loop_
_entity_poly.entity_id
_entity_poly.type
_entity_poly.pdbx_seq_one_letter_code
_entity_poly.pdbx_strand_id
1 'polypeptide(L)'
;MTTLLAQPRSIVAAACRAPWGEAADGLPGAAPAELPNVPGFVLSRFSPLVAEVAGACLGDPGTERDLTAGRAGRTAIVLATTYGDTTTSDVATQRLVAGQVHSPLLFFQSVTTSILGHLTKRYGITGPISCISAGTDPAAEALQLADLLLDEEEVEQVLVIGVETAANERVDWVRERVGSARLFGPLPQGDAAVALLLRRGNANGSPGLPASEPTVPQWPAYGWLAPLVELCTACDLSSSTSTTL
;
A
#
# COMPACT_ATOMS: atom_id res chain seq x y z
N MET A 1 -14.28 -18.51 4.76
CA MET A 1 -15.64 -18.07 4.43
C MET A 1 -15.49 -16.89 3.51
N THR A 2 -15.79 -17.05 2.22
CA THR A 2 -15.69 -15.98 1.23
C THR A 2 -16.89 -15.05 1.45
N THR A 3 -16.67 -13.92 2.12
CA THR A 3 -17.71 -12.89 2.20
C THR A 3 -17.87 -12.32 0.80
N LEU A 4 -18.93 -12.73 0.11
CA LEU A 4 -19.33 -12.13 -1.15
C LEU A 4 -19.75 -10.69 -0.84
N LEU A 5 -19.00 -9.73 -1.37
CA LEU A 5 -19.44 -8.35 -1.50
C LEU A 5 -20.90 -8.27 -1.96
N ALA A 6 -21.68 -7.36 -1.38
CA ALA A 6 -23.03 -7.07 -1.89
C ALA A 6 -22.98 -6.42 -3.29
N GLN A 7 -21.89 -5.74 -3.63
CA GLN A 7 -21.62 -5.13 -4.93
C GLN A 7 -20.15 -5.30 -5.32
N PRO A 8 -19.82 -5.65 -6.58
CA PRO A 8 -18.43 -5.82 -7.00
C PRO A 8 -17.64 -4.52 -6.80
N ARG A 9 -16.40 -4.57 -6.30
CA ARG A 9 -15.53 -3.39 -6.26
C ARG A 9 -15.01 -3.04 -7.66
N SER A 10 -14.75 -1.76 -7.88
CA SER A 10 -14.08 -1.21 -9.07
C SER A 10 -12.82 -0.46 -8.67
N ILE A 11 -11.76 -0.56 -9.47
CA ILE A 11 -10.53 0.21 -9.29
C ILE A 11 -10.68 1.52 -10.08
N VAL A 12 -10.62 2.64 -9.38
CA VAL A 12 -10.73 3.99 -9.94
C VAL A 12 -9.38 4.50 -10.42
N ALA A 13 -8.36 4.25 -9.62
CA ALA A 13 -6.99 4.62 -9.89
C ALA A 13 -6.08 3.61 -9.19
N ALA A 14 -4.89 3.47 -9.76
CA ALA A 14 -3.85 2.63 -9.20
C ALA A 14 -2.50 3.31 -9.43
N ALA A 15 -1.57 3.06 -8.51
CA ALA A 15 -0.17 3.41 -8.70
C ALA A 15 0.70 2.35 -8.04
N CYS A 16 1.85 2.06 -8.63
CA CYS A 16 2.88 1.25 -8.01
C CYS A 16 4.20 2.02 -8.01
N ARG A 17 5.05 1.71 -7.03
CA ARG A 17 6.42 2.17 -6.91
C ARG A 17 7.31 0.99 -6.62
N ALA A 18 8.33 0.83 -7.44
CA ALA A 18 9.41 -0.11 -7.22
C ALA A 18 10.64 0.65 -6.65
N PRO A 19 11.77 -0.04 -6.42
CA PRO A 19 13.05 0.63 -6.22
C PRO A 19 13.39 1.58 -7.39
N TRP A 20 14.48 2.34 -7.27
CA TRP A 20 15.01 3.15 -8.37
C TRP A 20 16.34 2.59 -8.88
N GLY A 21 16.81 3.09 -10.02
CA GLY A 21 18.08 2.67 -10.62
C GLY A 21 17.98 1.30 -11.31
N GLU A 22 19.12 0.61 -11.45
CA GLU A 22 19.19 -0.67 -12.18
C GLU A 22 18.28 -1.77 -11.60
N ALA A 23 18.07 -1.76 -10.28
CA ALA A 23 17.17 -2.71 -9.60
C ALA A 23 15.69 -2.54 -9.98
N ALA A 24 15.34 -1.43 -10.64
CA ALA A 24 14.00 -1.10 -11.07
C ALA A 24 13.75 -1.41 -12.56
N ASP A 25 14.79 -1.77 -13.32
CA ASP A 25 14.67 -1.88 -14.78
C ASP A 25 13.64 -2.95 -15.18
N GLY A 26 12.72 -2.58 -16.07
CA GLY A 26 11.61 -3.44 -16.50
C GLY A 26 10.52 -3.72 -15.45
N LEU A 27 10.58 -3.12 -14.26
CA LEU A 27 9.58 -3.32 -13.21
C LEU A 27 8.45 -2.25 -13.25
N PRO A 28 7.17 -2.63 -13.04
CA PRO A 28 6.08 -1.68 -12.87
C PRO A 28 6.34 -0.62 -11.78
N GLY A 29 6.17 0.65 -12.12
CA GLY A 29 6.38 1.73 -11.15
C GLY A 29 7.85 1.99 -10.80
N ALA A 30 8.78 1.53 -11.64
CA ALA A 30 10.18 1.94 -11.59
C ALA A 30 10.30 3.48 -11.53
N ALA A 31 10.95 3.97 -10.48
CA ALA A 31 11.22 5.40 -10.36
C ALA A 31 12.58 5.72 -11.02
N PRO A 32 12.67 6.79 -11.84
CA PRO A 32 13.93 7.18 -12.49
C PRO A 32 14.96 7.72 -11.50
N ALA A 33 14.52 8.12 -10.30
CA ALA A 33 15.34 8.71 -9.26
C ALA A 33 14.80 8.35 -7.87
N GLU A 34 15.59 8.68 -6.85
CA GLU A 34 15.20 8.54 -5.44
C GLU A 34 13.93 9.32 -5.11
N LEU A 35 13.12 8.76 -4.21
CA LEU A 35 11.85 9.36 -3.82
C LEU A 35 12.06 10.62 -2.98
N PRO A 36 11.16 11.62 -3.11
CA PRO A 36 11.22 12.82 -2.29
C PRO A 36 11.14 12.50 -0.79
N ASN A 37 11.91 13.25 0.01
CA ASN A 37 11.81 13.18 1.47
C ASN A 37 10.44 13.65 1.96
N VAL A 38 9.91 13.00 2.99
CA VAL A 38 8.68 13.43 3.68
C VAL A 38 9.07 14.09 5.01
N PRO A 39 8.72 15.35 5.26
CA PRO A 39 9.03 16.02 6.52
C PRO A 39 8.57 15.21 7.73
N GLY A 40 9.50 14.95 8.65
CA GLY A 40 9.27 14.16 9.86
C GLY A 40 9.55 12.65 9.72
N PHE A 41 9.83 12.16 8.52
CA PHE A 41 10.19 10.76 8.24
C PHE A 41 11.55 10.72 7.55
N VAL A 42 12.60 10.42 8.33
CA VAL A 42 13.99 10.68 7.90
C VAL A 42 14.89 9.45 7.93
N LEU A 43 14.42 8.33 8.47
CA LEU A 43 15.25 7.15 8.70
C LEU A 43 15.09 6.06 7.64
N SER A 44 13.88 5.86 7.14
CA SER A 44 13.55 4.76 6.25
C SER A 44 12.84 5.26 5.00
N ARG A 45 12.81 4.39 4.00
CA ARG A 45 12.03 4.60 2.77
C ARG A 45 10.57 4.21 2.91
N PHE A 46 10.17 3.52 3.99
CA PHE A 46 8.82 3.02 4.18
C PHE A 46 7.79 4.15 4.08
N SER A 47 7.99 5.22 4.85
CA SER A 47 7.07 6.35 4.88
C SER A 47 7.07 7.18 3.59
N PRO A 48 8.24 7.54 3.00
CA PRO A 48 8.28 8.13 1.66
C PRO A 48 7.58 7.30 0.57
N LEU A 49 7.72 5.97 0.59
CA LEU A 49 7.04 5.08 -0.36
C LEU A 49 5.53 5.15 -0.24
N VAL A 50 5.01 5.06 0.99
CA VAL A 50 3.56 5.18 1.26
C VAL A 50 3.04 6.54 0.80
N ALA A 51 3.74 7.62 1.11
CA ALA A 51 3.32 8.97 0.73
C ALA A 51 3.28 9.15 -0.79
N GLU A 52 4.32 8.67 -1.48
CA GLU A 52 4.42 8.85 -2.92
C GLU A 52 3.43 7.99 -3.69
N VAL A 53 3.28 6.70 -3.32
CA VAL A 53 2.33 5.83 -4.05
C VAL A 53 0.88 6.30 -3.84
N ALA A 54 0.55 6.80 -2.65
CA ALA A 54 -0.75 7.40 -2.38
C ALA A 54 -0.94 8.71 -3.18
N GLY A 55 0.08 9.56 -3.27
CA GLY A 55 0.03 10.79 -4.06
C GLY A 55 -0.16 10.54 -5.54
N ALA A 56 0.60 9.59 -6.10
CA ALA A 56 0.45 9.16 -7.47
C ALA A 56 -0.95 8.57 -7.77
N CYS A 57 -1.51 7.84 -6.81
CA CYS A 57 -2.84 7.24 -6.96
C CYS A 57 -3.98 8.26 -6.80
N LEU A 58 -3.87 9.22 -5.88
CA LEU A 58 -4.95 10.17 -5.56
C LEU A 58 -4.91 11.47 -6.38
N GLY A 59 -3.77 11.80 -6.98
CA GLY A 59 -3.53 13.10 -7.60
C GLY A 59 -3.26 14.20 -6.57
N ASP A 60 -2.92 15.41 -7.03
CA ASP A 60 -2.62 16.52 -6.12
C ASP A 60 -3.89 17.20 -5.59
N PRO A 61 -3.98 17.48 -4.27
CA PRO A 61 -5.14 18.13 -3.66
C PRO A 61 -5.49 19.46 -4.33
N GLY A 62 -6.80 19.68 -4.57
CA GLY A 62 -7.30 20.91 -5.17
C GLY A 62 -7.06 21.05 -6.68
N THR A 63 -6.52 20.03 -7.33
CA THR A 63 -6.42 19.94 -8.80
C THR A 63 -7.59 19.14 -9.37
N GLU A 64 -7.79 19.19 -10.69
CA GLU A 64 -8.79 18.34 -11.36
C GLU A 64 -8.52 16.84 -11.21
N ARG A 65 -7.28 16.46 -10.87
CA ARG A 65 -6.88 15.07 -10.63
C ARG A 65 -7.12 14.62 -9.18
N ASP A 66 -7.55 15.50 -8.29
CA ASP A 66 -7.83 15.16 -6.89
C ASP A 66 -9.03 14.20 -6.78
N LEU A 67 -8.72 12.91 -6.63
CA LEU A 67 -9.74 11.86 -6.51
C LEU A 67 -10.42 11.83 -5.13
N THR A 68 -9.97 12.65 -4.19
CA THR A 68 -10.60 12.83 -2.86
C THR A 68 -11.53 14.05 -2.81
N ALA A 69 -11.53 14.90 -3.83
CA ALA A 69 -12.39 16.08 -3.90
C ALA A 69 -13.88 15.71 -3.70
N GLY A 70 -14.52 16.34 -2.71
CA GLY A 70 -15.91 16.08 -2.32
C GLY A 70 -16.15 14.74 -1.61
N ARG A 71 -15.11 13.92 -1.40
CA ARG A 71 -15.19 12.57 -0.81
C ARG A 71 -14.22 12.31 0.32
N ALA A 72 -13.38 13.27 0.68
CA ALA A 72 -12.34 13.10 1.69
C ALA A 72 -12.90 12.57 3.02
N GLY A 73 -14.05 13.09 3.47
CA GLY A 73 -14.71 12.61 4.68
C GLY A 73 -15.34 11.21 4.58
N ARG A 74 -15.51 10.67 3.36
CA ARG A 74 -16.06 9.34 3.05
C ARG A 74 -14.98 8.42 2.43
N THR A 75 -13.71 8.76 2.60
CA THR A 75 -12.57 7.99 2.10
C THR A 75 -11.96 7.22 3.26
N ALA A 76 -11.92 5.90 3.19
CA ALA A 76 -11.19 5.09 4.15
C ALA A 76 -9.77 4.77 3.64
N ILE A 77 -8.87 4.37 4.54
CA ILE A 77 -7.51 3.93 4.22
C ILE A 77 -7.27 2.55 4.84
N VAL A 78 -6.74 1.64 4.04
CA VAL A 78 -6.20 0.34 4.47
C VAL A 78 -4.72 0.29 4.14
N LEU A 79 -3.86 0.27 5.15
CA LEU A 79 -2.43 0.01 5.00
C LEU A 79 -2.14 -1.47 5.30
N ALA A 80 -1.53 -2.17 4.35
CA ALA A 80 -1.09 -3.55 4.50
C ALA A 80 0.44 -3.62 4.42
N THR A 81 1.04 -4.29 5.40
CA THR A 81 2.48 -4.52 5.46
C THR A 81 2.76 -5.71 6.37
N THR A 82 3.70 -6.59 5.99
CA THR A 82 4.03 -7.74 6.83
C THR A 82 4.87 -7.31 8.02
N TYR A 83 5.94 -6.57 7.76
CA TYR A 83 6.94 -6.23 8.79
C TYR A 83 6.90 -4.77 9.25
N GLY A 84 6.21 -3.89 8.52
CA GLY A 84 6.17 -2.45 8.80
C GLY A 84 7.54 -1.78 8.59
N ASP A 85 7.74 -0.63 9.24
CA ASP A 85 9.00 0.09 9.16
C ASP A 85 10.04 -0.48 10.15
N THR A 86 10.65 -1.60 9.76
CA THR A 86 11.65 -2.30 10.58
C THR A 86 12.91 -1.49 10.76
N THR A 87 13.34 -0.73 9.75
CA THR A 87 14.52 0.14 9.83
C THR A 87 14.37 1.18 10.95
N THR A 88 13.26 1.91 10.95
CA THR A 88 12.99 2.91 11.98
C THR A 88 12.77 2.27 13.34
N SER A 89 12.06 1.14 13.40
CA SER A 89 11.82 0.39 14.64
C SER A 89 13.11 -0.13 15.29
N ASP A 90 14.06 -0.59 14.48
CA ASP A 90 15.35 -1.09 14.94
C ASP A 90 16.22 0.04 15.48
N VAL A 91 16.31 1.15 14.74
CA VAL A 91 17.05 2.34 15.23
C VAL A 91 16.44 2.86 16.53
N ALA A 92 15.10 2.93 16.62
CA ALA A 92 14.42 3.33 17.84
C ALA A 92 14.76 2.37 19.00
N THR A 93 14.69 1.06 18.77
CA THR A 93 15.00 0.03 19.77
C THR A 93 16.46 0.11 20.24
N GLN A 94 17.41 0.23 19.32
CA GLN A 94 18.84 0.36 19.63
C GLN A 94 19.11 1.59 20.49
N ARG A 95 18.48 2.73 20.18
CA ARG A 95 18.60 3.95 21.00
C ARG A 95 18.00 3.78 22.39
N LEU A 96 16.84 3.12 22.50
CA LEU A 96 16.24 2.81 23.81
C LEU A 96 17.19 1.95 24.65
N VAL A 97 17.75 0.89 24.08
CA VAL A 97 18.72 0.00 24.76
C VAL A 97 19.98 0.75 25.17
N ALA A 98 20.44 1.71 24.35
CA ALA A 98 21.58 2.57 24.67
C ALA A 98 21.26 3.70 25.67
N GLY A 99 20.05 3.78 26.22
CA GLY A 99 19.62 4.84 27.13
C GLY A 99 19.35 6.20 26.47
N GLN A 100 19.32 6.25 25.14
CA GLN A 100 19.13 7.47 24.33
C GLN A 100 17.63 7.73 24.04
N VAL A 101 16.83 7.85 25.09
CA VAL A 101 15.35 7.87 25.00
C VAL A 101 14.74 9.22 24.58
N HIS A 102 15.54 10.26 24.41
CA HIS A 102 15.06 11.65 24.26
C HIS A 102 14.82 12.10 22.82
N SER A 103 14.30 11.23 21.94
CA SER A 103 13.96 11.63 20.58
C SER A 103 12.45 11.52 20.31
N PRO A 104 11.69 12.60 20.57
CA PRO A 104 10.25 12.64 20.28
C PRO A 104 9.94 12.32 18.82
N LEU A 105 10.80 12.78 17.90
CA LEU A 105 10.63 12.49 16.48
C LEU A 105 10.75 10.99 16.19
N LEU A 106 11.74 10.29 16.77
CA LEU A 106 11.91 8.86 16.58
C LEU A 106 10.74 8.03 17.11
N PHE A 107 10.23 8.40 18.28
CA PHE A 107 9.03 7.74 18.81
C PHE A 107 7.86 7.87 17.83
N PHE A 108 7.62 9.08 17.31
CA PHE A 108 6.56 9.31 16.33
C PHE A 108 6.74 8.48 15.04
N GLN A 109 7.91 8.50 14.39
CA GLN A 109 8.12 7.76 13.14
C GLN A 109 8.21 6.24 13.32
N SER A 110 8.45 5.74 14.54
CA SER A 110 8.51 4.28 14.79
C SER A 110 7.16 3.58 14.71
N VAL A 111 6.05 4.32 14.73
CA VAL A 111 4.72 3.75 14.56
C VAL A 111 4.41 3.66 13.06
N THR A 112 4.21 2.43 12.56
CA THR A 112 3.95 2.13 11.14
C THR A 112 2.86 3.00 10.51
N THR A 113 1.84 3.37 11.28
CA THR A 113 0.69 4.17 10.80
C THR A 113 0.92 5.67 10.82
N SER A 114 2.03 6.19 11.36
CA SER A 114 2.26 7.64 11.48
C SER A 114 2.22 8.36 10.15
N ILE A 115 2.67 7.71 9.07
CA ILE A 115 2.60 8.26 7.71
C ILE A 115 1.17 8.48 7.22
N LEU A 116 0.20 7.70 7.72
CA LEU A 116 -1.21 7.89 7.36
C LEU A 116 -1.74 9.21 7.91
N GLY A 117 -1.21 9.70 9.04
CA GLY A 117 -1.51 11.03 9.57
C GLY A 117 -1.02 12.17 8.64
N HIS A 118 0.08 11.96 7.93
CA HIS A 118 0.53 12.90 6.90
C HIS A 118 -0.44 12.91 5.71
N LEU A 119 -0.87 11.73 5.24
CA LEU A 119 -1.82 11.60 4.14
C LEU A 119 -3.18 12.21 4.48
N THR A 120 -3.73 11.89 5.65
CA THR A 120 -5.05 12.40 6.07
C THR A 120 -5.06 13.91 6.19
N LYS A 121 -3.98 14.50 6.70
CA LYS A 121 -3.81 15.96 6.72
C LYS A 121 -3.71 16.55 5.32
N ARG A 122 -2.96 15.92 4.40
CA ARG A 122 -2.76 16.42 3.03
C ARG A 122 -4.05 16.40 2.21
N TYR A 123 -4.85 15.33 2.33
CA TYR A 123 -6.06 15.11 1.53
C TYR A 123 -7.37 15.46 2.28
N GLY A 124 -7.30 15.84 3.55
CA GLY A 124 -8.49 16.06 4.38
C GLY A 124 -9.29 14.80 4.65
N ILE A 125 -8.65 13.62 4.57
CA ILE A 125 -9.33 12.32 4.76
C ILE A 125 -9.67 12.14 6.24
N THR A 126 -10.95 11.91 6.54
CA THR A 126 -11.43 11.68 7.91
C THR A 126 -12.22 10.39 8.08
N GLY A 127 -12.27 9.53 7.05
CA GLY A 127 -12.87 8.21 7.15
C GLY A 127 -12.01 7.21 7.92
N PRO A 128 -12.46 5.95 8.04
CA PRO A 128 -11.75 4.92 8.79
C PRO A 128 -10.32 4.69 8.31
N ILE A 129 -9.39 4.50 9.24
CA ILE A 129 -7.99 4.17 8.95
C ILE A 129 -7.68 2.85 9.63
N SER A 130 -7.26 1.86 8.84
CA SER A 130 -6.84 0.55 9.33
C SER A 130 -5.44 0.22 8.83
N CYS A 131 -4.66 -0.44 9.68
CA CYS A 131 -3.39 -1.02 9.30
C CYS A 131 -3.40 -2.49 9.68
N ILE A 132 -3.09 -3.35 8.72
CA ILE A 132 -3.03 -4.79 8.93
C ILE A 132 -1.62 -5.29 8.68
N SER A 133 -1.16 -6.14 9.60
CA SER A 133 -0.06 -7.08 9.37
C SER A 133 -0.72 -8.44 9.27
N ALA A 134 -0.93 -8.84 8.03
CA ALA A 134 -1.72 -10.00 7.66
C ALA A 134 -0.87 -11.26 7.58
N GLY A 135 -1.53 -12.41 7.66
CA GLY A 135 -0.90 -13.73 7.67
C GLY A 135 -0.52 -14.17 6.26
N THR A 136 -1.08 -15.29 5.82
CA THR A 136 -0.59 -16.04 4.65
C THR A 136 -0.81 -15.35 3.31
N ASP A 137 -1.80 -14.46 3.21
CA ASP A 137 -2.12 -13.70 2.00
C ASP A 137 -2.49 -12.24 2.33
N PRO A 138 -1.48 -11.38 2.58
CA PRO A 138 -1.73 -9.99 2.95
C PRO A 138 -2.45 -9.18 1.88
N ALA A 139 -2.28 -9.50 0.60
CA ALA A 139 -2.97 -8.83 -0.49
C ALA A 139 -4.47 -9.14 -0.48
N ALA A 140 -4.84 -10.42 -0.38
CA ALA A 140 -6.25 -10.81 -0.31
C ALA A 140 -6.93 -10.29 0.96
N GLU A 141 -6.25 -10.33 2.11
CA GLU A 141 -6.77 -9.80 3.37
C GLU A 141 -7.00 -8.28 3.31
N ALA A 142 -6.09 -7.51 2.69
CA ALA A 142 -6.25 -6.08 2.49
C ALA A 142 -7.46 -5.74 1.61
N LEU A 143 -7.66 -6.50 0.53
CA LEU A 143 -8.79 -6.34 -0.37
C LEU A 143 -10.11 -6.74 0.30
N GLN A 144 -10.13 -7.79 1.12
CA GLN A 144 -11.31 -8.18 1.90
C GLN A 144 -11.68 -7.14 2.96
N LEU A 145 -10.69 -6.51 3.60
CA LEU A 145 -10.96 -5.41 4.53
C LEU A 145 -11.51 -4.19 3.80
N ALA A 146 -10.98 -3.89 2.60
CA ALA A 146 -11.52 -2.81 1.78
C ALA A 146 -12.96 -3.08 1.34
N ASP A 147 -13.29 -4.33 1.02
CA ASP A 147 -14.66 -4.76 0.71
C ASP A 147 -15.60 -4.52 1.88
N LEU A 148 -15.20 -4.94 3.08
CA LEU A 148 -15.98 -4.70 4.31
C LEU A 148 -16.21 -3.21 4.56
N LEU A 149 -15.18 -2.38 4.38
CA LEU A 149 -15.31 -0.93 4.52
C LEU A 149 -16.21 -0.32 3.43
N LEU A 150 -16.17 -0.84 2.20
CA LEU A 150 -17.06 -0.42 1.13
C LEU A 150 -18.50 -0.89 1.33
N ASP A 151 -18.81 -1.79 2.24
CA ASP A 151 -20.21 -2.11 2.55
C ASP A 151 -20.86 -1.03 3.45
N GLU A 152 -20.06 -0.21 4.16
CA GLU A 152 -20.55 0.87 5.02
C GLU A 152 -21.02 2.10 4.22
N GLU A 153 -22.27 2.52 4.37
CA GLU A 153 -22.87 3.63 3.59
C GLU A 153 -22.06 4.95 3.68
N GLU A 154 -21.41 5.17 4.83
CA GLU A 154 -20.56 6.32 5.15
C GLU A 154 -19.22 6.33 4.41
N VAL A 155 -18.82 5.21 3.80
CA VAL A 155 -17.62 5.09 2.96
C VAL A 155 -18.02 5.06 1.48
N GLU A 156 -17.46 5.96 0.67
CA GLU A 156 -17.62 5.92 -0.81
C GLU A 156 -16.42 5.29 -1.50
N GLN A 157 -15.24 5.40 -0.90
CA GLN A 157 -14.01 4.91 -1.49
C GLN A 157 -13.01 4.45 -0.43
N VAL A 158 -12.18 3.48 -0.80
CA VAL A 158 -11.12 2.93 0.06
C VAL A 158 -9.81 3.03 -0.68
N LEU A 159 -8.83 3.70 -0.08
CA LEU A 159 -7.45 3.66 -0.52
C LEU A 159 -6.74 2.47 0.13
N VAL A 160 -6.48 1.43 -0.64
CA VAL A 160 -5.65 0.29 -0.21
C VAL A 160 -4.20 0.60 -0.55
N ILE A 161 -3.31 0.50 0.43
CA ILE A 161 -1.87 0.69 0.28
C ILE A 161 -1.17 -0.58 0.74
N GLY A 162 -0.55 -1.32 -0.16
CA GLY A 162 0.41 -2.36 0.17
C GLY A 162 1.82 -1.79 0.17
N VAL A 163 2.62 -2.06 1.20
CA VAL A 163 4.02 -1.60 1.26
C VAL A 163 4.90 -2.60 1.99
N GLU A 164 6.10 -2.77 1.46
CA GLU A 164 7.16 -3.51 2.13
C GLU A 164 8.53 -3.00 1.70
N THR A 165 9.48 -3.05 2.62
CA THR A 165 10.88 -2.70 2.36
C THR A 165 11.73 -3.96 2.20
N ALA A 166 12.91 -3.82 1.59
CA ALA A 166 13.87 -4.91 1.51
C ALA A 166 14.12 -5.50 2.92
N ALA A 167 14.24 -6.83 2.99
CA ALA A 167 14.50 -7.52 4.24
C ALA A 167 15.82 -7.01 4.86
N ASN A 168 15.76 -6.69 6.16
CA ASN A 168 16.93 -6.38 6.97
C ASN A 168 17.26 -7.56 7.90
N GLU A 169 18.36 -7.45 8.67
CA GLU A 169 18.80 -8.51 9.59
C GLU A 169 17.69 -8.97 10.56
N ARG A 170 16.85 -8.04 11.02
CA ARG A 170 15.72 -8.37 11.89
C ARG A 170 14.67 -9.19 11.16
N VAL A 171 14.30 -8.79 9.94
CA VAL A 171 13.34 -9.54 9.11
C VAL A 171 13.87 -10.94 8.87
N ASP A 172 15.13 -11.08 8.46
CA ASP A 172 15.76 -12.39 8.23
C ASP A 172 15.76 -13.26 9.49
N TRP A 173 16.13 -12.68 10.64
CA TRP A 173 16.11 -13.37 11.92
C TRP A 173 14.73 -13.91 12.29
N VAL A 174 13.66 -13.12 12.08
CA VAL A 174 12.27 -13.54 12.31
C VAL A 174 11.91 -14.64 11.32
N ARG A 175 12.30 -14.49 10.06
CA ARG A 175 11.96 -15.41 8.98
C ARG A 175 12.53 -16.81 9.18
N GLU A 176 13.77 -16.89 9.65
CA GLU A 176 14.46 -18.14 9.99
C GLU A 176 13.78 -18.88 11.15
N ARG A 177 13.32 -18.15 12.17
CA ARG A 177 12.79 -18.72 13.42
C ARG A 177 11.32 -19.08 13.36
N VAL A 178 10.53 -18.34 12.60
CA VAL A 178 9.07 -18.50 12.52
C VAL A 178 8.67 -19.48 11.39
N GLY A 179 9.62 -19.95 10.57
CA GLY A 179 9.30 -20.82 9.41
C GLY A 179 8.52 -20.07 8.32
N SER A 180 8.87 -18.79 8.13
CA SER A 180 8.07 -17.72 7.50
C SER A 180 7.54 -17.94 6.09
N ALA A 181 8.15 -18.83 5.28
CA ALA A 181 7.62 -19.13 3.95
C ALA A 181 6.16 -19.61 4.00
N ARG A 182 5.71 -20.17 5.13
CA ARG A 182 4.33 -20.62 5.32
C ARG A 182 3.38 -19.58 5.91
N LEU A 183 3.87 -18.49 6.51
CA LEU A 183 3.02 -17.59 7.31
C LEU A 183 2.81 -16.21 6.70
N PHE A 184 3.72 -15.71 5.86
CA PHE A 184 3.65 -14.32 5.37
C PHE A 184 3.85 -14.16 3.86
N GLY A 185 3.96 -15.28 3.13
CA GLY A 185 4.28 -15.28 1.70
C GLY A 185 5.71 -14.81 1.38
N PRO A 186 6.06 -14.71 0.08
CA PRO A 186 7.34 -14.16 -0.35
C PRO A 186 7.40 -12.64 -0.11
N LEU A 187 8.57 -12.13 0.28
CA LEU A 187 8.81 -10.68 0.34
C LEU A 187 9.20 -10.14 -1.04
N PRO A 188 8.95 -8.85 -1.33
CA PRO A 188 9.52 -8.22 -2.51
C PRO A 188 11.05 -8.22 -2.43
N GLN A 189 11.70 -8.27 -3.60
CA GLN A 189 13.16 -8.28 -3.71
C GLN A 189 13.81 -6.94 -3.31
N GLY A 190 13.02 -5.87 -3.26
CA GLY A 190 13.44 -4.55 -2.83
C GLY A 190 12.28 -3.76 -2.25
N ASP A 191 12.48 -2.48 -2.01
CA ASP A 191 11.41 -1.62 -1.49
C ASP A 191 10.33 -1.39 -2.54
N ALA A 192 9.09 -1.71 -2.21
CA ALA A 192 7.97 -1.57 -3.12
C ALA A 192 6.70 -1.13 -2.39
N ALA A 193 5.86 -0.39 -3.11
CA ALA A 193 4.54 -0.04 -2.64
C ALA A 193 3.54 0.00 -3.79
N VAL A 194 2.28 -0.30 -3.49
CA VAL A 194 1.15 -0.24 -4.42
C VAL A 194 0.00 0.45 -3.73
N ALA A 195 -0.67 1.37 -4.42
CA ALA A 195 -1.92 1.97 -4.00
C ALA A 195 -3.01 1.66 -5.02
N LEU A 196 -4.19 1.29 -4.52
CA LEU A 196 -5.42 1.11 -5.29
C LEU A 196 -6.51 1.96 -4.65
N LEU A 197 -7.13 2.85 -5.43
CA LEU A 197 -8.34 3.54 -5.02
C LEU A 197 -9.55 2.74 -5.48
N LEU A 198 -10.29 2.19 -4.53
CA LEU A 198 -11.43 1.32 -4.77
C LEU A 198 -12.75 2.06 -4.51
N ARG A 199 -13.78 1.75 -5.31
CA ARG A 199 -15.17 2.17 -5.12
C ARG A 199 -16.11 0.99 -5.33
N ARG A 200 -17.34 1.10 -4.81
CA ARG A 200 -18.44 0.20 -5.24
C ARG A 200 -18.59 0.30 -6.76
N GLY A 201 -18.55 -0.83 -7.43
CA GLY A 201 -18.75 -0.95 -8.86
C GLY A 201 -20.23 -0.91 -9.20
N ASN A 202 -20.56 -0.27 -10.32
CA ASN A 202 -21.90 -0.33 -10.88
C ASN A 202 -22.11 -1.72 -11.51
N ALA A 203 -23.24 -2.37 -11.24
CA ALA A 203 -23.60 -3.70 -11.76
C ALA A 203 -23.52 -3.85 -13.31
N ASN A 204 -23.31 -2.75 -14.05
CA ASN A 204 -23.40 -2.70 -15.51
C ASN A 204 -22.12 -2.21 -16.25
N GLY A 205 -20.95 -2.05 -15.61
CA GLY A 205 -19.85 -1.31 -16.27
C GLY A 205 -18.40 -1.71 -16.05
N SER A 206 -18.07 -2.64 -15.16
CA SER A 206 -16.69 -3.12 -15.04
C SER A 206 -16.73 -4.60 -14.68
N PRO A 207 -15.97 -5.47 -15.37
CA PRO A 207 -15.89 -6.87 -14.96
C PRO A 207 -15.39 -6.90 -13.52
N GLY A 208 -16.23 -7.36 -12.60
CA GLY A 208 -15.83 -7.59 -11.22
C GLY A 208 -14.62 -8.50 -11.22
N LEU A 209 -13.60 -8.16 -10.44
CA LEU A 209 -12.41 -8.99 -10.32
C LEU A 209 -12.82 -10.39 -9.85
N PRO A 210 -12.57 -11.45 -10.62
CA PRO A 210 -12.90 -12.80 -10.17
C PRO A 210 -12.09 -13.13 -8.92
N ALA A 211 -12.69 -13.89 -8.00
CA ALA A 211 -11.93 -14.61 -6.98
C ALA A 211 -10.93 -15.51 -7.72
N SER A 212 -9.66 -15.11 -7.75
CA SER A 212 -8.68 -15.70 -8.65
C SER A 212 -8.16 -17.03 -8.11
N GLU A 213 -8.17 -18.06 -8.95
CA GLU A 213 -7.41 -19.29 -8.73
C GLU A 213 -5.90 -18.98 -8.69
N PRO A 214 -5.08 -19.79 -7.98
CA PRO A 214 -3.65 -19.55 -7.87
C PRO A 214 -2.96 -19.68 -9.24
N THR A 215 -2.77 -18.54 -9.89
CA THR A 215 -1.97 -18.39 -11.10
C THR A 215 -0.54 -18.02 -10.70
N VAL A 216 0.45 -18.43 -11.48
CA VAL A 216 1.83 -17.97 -11.27
C VAL A 216 1.85 -16.46 -11.42
N PRO A 217 2.31 -15.69 -10.41
CA PRO A 217 2.26 -14.24 -10.48
C PRO A 217 3.13 -13.74 -11.64
N GLN A 218 2.60 -12.79 -12.40
CA GLN A 218 3.31 -12.13 -13.51
C GLN A 218 4.52 -11.35 -12.99
N TRP A 219 4.42 -10.83 -11.77
CA TRP A 219 5.43 -9.98 -11.15
C TRP A 219 5.98 -10.58 -9.85
N PRO A 220 6.66 -11.74 -9.88
CA PRO A 220 7.11 -12.44 -8.68
C PRO A 220 8.13 -11.65 -7.84
N ALA A 221 8.82 -10.67 -8.45
CA ALA A 221 9.77 -9.78 -7.77
C ALA A 221 9.12 -8.93 -6.66
N TYR A 222 7.79 -8.79 -6.66
CA TYR A 222 7.04 -8.03 -5.66
C TYR A 222 6.57 -8.88 -4.48
N GLY A 223 6.85 -10.18 -4.47
CA GLY A 223 6.41 -11.06 -3.38
C GLY A 223 4.90 -11.02 -3.18
N TRP A 224 4.44 -10.84 -1.94
CA TRP A 224 3.03 -10.76 -1.59
C TRP A 224 2.31 -9.55 -2.23
N LEU A 225 3.03 -8.51 -2.66
CA LEU A 225 2.45 -7.36 -3.36
C LEU A 225 2.07 -7.68 -4.81
N ALA A 226 2.55 -8.80 -5.38
CA ALA A 226 2.39 -9.13 -6.79
C ALA A 226 0.92 -9.07 -7.28
N PRO A 227 -0.08 -9.63 -6.56
CA PRO A 227 -1.48 -9.52 -6.98
C PRO A 227 -1.97 -8.06 -7.06
N LEU A 228 -1.50 -7.18 -6.17
CA LEU A 228 -1.86 -5.75 -6.21
C LEU A 228 -1.19 -5.04 -7.40
N VAL A 229 0.05 -5.41 -7.73
CA VAL A 229 0.76 -4.88 -8.92
C VAL A 229 0.06 -5.31 -10.21
N GLU A 230 -0.38 -6.57 -10.30
CA GLU A 230 -1.14 -7.07 -11.45
C GLU A 230 -2.41 -6.23 -11.66
N LEU A 231 -3.16 -5.97 -10.59
CA LEU A 231 -4.32 -5.07 -10.63
C LEU A 231 -3.95 -3.65 -11.09
N CYS A 232 -2.83 -3.10 -10.61
CA CYS A 232 -2.33 -1.81 -11.03
C CYS A 232 -2.05 -1.76 -12.54
N THR A 233 -1.30 -2.74 -13.06
CA THR A 233 -0.93 -2.79 -14.48
C THR A 233 -2.13 -3.02 -15.41
N ALA A 234 -3.14 -3.76 -14.96
CA ALA A 234 -4.38 -3.94 -15.72
C ALA A 234 -5.18 -2.63 -15.88
N CYS A 235 -5.16 -1.76 -14.85
CA CYS A 235 -5.77 -0.43 -14.92
C CYS A 235 -5.06 0.49 -15.92
N ASP A 236 -3.73 0.48 -15.96
CA ASP A 236 -2.94 1.30 -16.90
C ASP A 236 -3.18 0.91 -18.36
N LEU A 237 -3.35 -0.39 -18.63
CA LEU A 237 -3.70 -0.88 -19.96
C LEU A 237 -5.11 -0.41 -20.39
N SER A 238 -6.07 -0.45 -19.47
CA SER A 238 -7.47 -0.07 -19.72
C SER A 238 -7.64 1.44 -20.01
N SER A 239 -6.88 2.28 -19.31
CA SER A 239 -6.86 3.73 -19.54
C SER A 239 -6.22 4.12 -20.87
N SER A 240 -5.19 3.37 -21.29
CA SER A 240 -4.51 3.56 -22.59
C SER A 240 -5.41 3.23 -23.78
N THR A 241 -6.22 2.16 -23.69
CA THR A 241 -7.16 1.79 -24.76
C THR A 241 -8.34 2.75 -24.92
N SER A 242 -8.79 3.41 -23.85
CA SER A 242 -9.92 4.35 -23.89
C SER A 242 -9.59 5.69 -24.56
N THR A 243 -8.31 5.99 -24.78
CA THR A 243 -7.85 7.26 -25.40
C THR A 243 -7.78 7.17 -26.94
N THR A 244 -8.09 6.01 -27.54
CA THR A 244 -7.91 5.75 -28.98
C THR A 244 -9.23 5.69 -29.79
N LEU A 245 -10.34 6.21 -29.26
CA LEU A 245 -11.63 6.33 -29.96
C LEU A 245 -12.14 7.76 -29.93
#